data_AF-A0A965AIR6-F1
#
_entry.id   AF-A0A965AIR6-F1
#
_cell.length_a   1.000
_cell.length_b   1.000
_cell.length_c   1.000
_cell.angle_alpha   90.00
_cell.angle_beta   90.00
_cell.angle_gamma   90.00
#
_symmetry.space_group_name_H-M   'P 1'
#
loop_
_entity.id
_entity.type
_entity.pdbx_description
1 polymer ?
#
loop_
_entity_poly.entity_id
_entity_poly.type
_entity_poly.pdbx_seq_one_letter_code
_entity_poly.pdbx_strand_id
1 'polypeptide(L)'
;MKNKITAFILLLLPAVAWAQETPAKGFWDDPINHPMTPFYALMALVLLVTILVFVVAIMLLQVLNTFVEKAAREKAAALGLEYKPEPSWWQKLDRKLTNAIPLEKEATIELDHNYDGIKELDNHLPPWWKWLFYGTIAWSVVYLVVYHITDSVPLQQEEYNNEVALADEQIRKIRAAEPVAAIDEAALTYTADAELISKGALVFKNNCVSCHKEKGEGSIGPNLT
;
A
#
# COMPACT_ATOMS: atom_id res chain seq x y z
N MET A 1 0.22 -40.44 6.65
CA MET A 1 1.44 -39.61 6.66
C MET A 1 1.51 -38.88 5.32
N LYS A 2 1.05 -37.63 5.27
CA LYS A 2 1.14 -36.76 4.09
C LYS A 2 1.66 -35.41 4.58
N ASN A 3 2.56 -34.85 3.79
CA ASN A 3 3.60 -33.91 4.19
C ASN A 3 3.04 -32.58 4.72
N LYS A 4 3.54 -32.18 5.89
CA LYS A 4 3.36 -30.85 6.48
C LYS A 4 4.47 -29.93 5.96
N ILE A 5 4.22 -29.22 4.87
CA ILE A 5 5.02 -28.03 4.52
C ILE A 5 4.08 -27.04 3.85
N THR A 6 3.47 -26.14 4.63
CA THR A 6 3.06 -24.82 4.13
C THR A 6 2.62 -23.89 5.26
N ALA A 7 3.07 -22.64 5.14
CA ALA A 7 2.50 -21.41 5.67
C ALA A 7 2.52 -21.18 7.19
N PHE A 8 3.67 -20.70 7.68
CA PHE A 8 3.73 -19.88 8.91
C PHE A 8 4.09 -18.43 8.55
N ILE A 9 3.29 -17.77 7.71
CA ILE A 9 3.31 -16.31 7.54
C ILE A 9 1.87 -15.85 7.26
N LEU A 10 1.05 -15.79 8.29
CA LEU A 10 -0.16 -14.94 8.30
C LEU A 10 -0.64 -14.77 9.75
N LEU A 11 0.15 -14.07 10.57
CA LEU A 11 -0.20 -13.81 11.98
C LEU A 11 -0.02 -12.32 12.33
N LEU A 12 -0.35 -11.43 11.39
CA LEU A 12 -0.39 -9.97 11.61
C LEU A 12 -1.46 -9.29 10.72
N LEU A 13 -2.70 -9.77 10.77
CA LEU A 13 -3.84 -8.95 10.36
C LEU A 13 -4.77 -8.82 11.57
N PRO A 14 -4.80 -7.67 12.28
CA PRO A 14 -5.82 -7.45 13.29
C PRO A 14 -7.17 -7.45 12.59
N ALA A 15 -8.11 -8.26 13.10
CA ALA A 15 -9.51 -8.18 12.75
C ALA A 15 -10.01 -6.77 13.10
N VAL A 16 -10.13 -5.91 12.10
CA VAL A 16 -10.79 -4.62 12.26
C VAL A 16 -12.28 -4.92 12.30
N ALA A 17 -12.84 -4.99 13.51
CA ALA A 17 -14.27 -4.91 13.71
C ALA A 17 -14.71 -3.49 13.34
N TRP A 18 -15.47 -3.35 12.25
CA TRP A 18 -16.09 -2.07 11.89
C TRP A 18 -17.32 -1.84 12.76
N ALA A 19 -17.09 -1.46 14.03
CA ALA A 19 -18.10 -0.79 14.82
C ALA A 19 -18.14 0.68 14.36
N GLN A 20 -19.19 1.07 13.64
CA GLN A 20 -19.37 2.46 13.25
C GLN A 20 -19.99 3.23 14.42
N GLU A 21 -19.15 3.66 15.36
CA GLU A 21 -19.53 4.68 16.34
C GLU A 21 -19.80 6.01 15.63
N THR A 22 -20.65 6.86 16.22
CA THR A 22 -20.86 8.26 15.80
C THR A 22 -19.55 8.93 15.44
N PRO A 23 -19.47 9.82 14.41
CA PRO A 23 -18.20 10.41 14.00
C PRO A 23 -17.55 11.06 15.22
N ALA A 24 -16.53 10.41 15.77
CA ALA A 24 -15.72 10.98 16.83
C ALA A 24 -15.23 12.33 16.29
N LYS A 25 -15.35 13.38 17.11
CA LYS A 25 -14.74 14.69 16.80
C LYS A 25 -13.35 14.42 16.25
N GLY A 26 -13.08 14.90 15.04
CA GLY A 26 -11.81 14.63 14.39
C GLY A 26 -10.68 15.14 15.25
N PHE A 27 -9.48 14.57 15.11
CA PHE A 27 -8.29 15.07 15.84
C PHE A 27 -8.13 16.60 15.70
N TRP A 28 -8.52 17.17 14.56
CA TRP A 28 -8.45 18.61 14.28
C TRP A 28 -9.50 19.47 14.99
N ASP A 29 -10.57 18.89 15.51
CA ASP A 29 -11.63 19.63 16.23
C ASP A 29 -11.24 19.94 17.68
N ASP A 30 -10.52 19.02 18.33
CA ASP A 30 -9.95 19.22 19.68
C ASP A 30 -8.64 18.40 19.85
N PRO A 31 -7.52 18.87 19.28
CA PRO A 31 -6.26 18.12 19.26
C PRO A 31 -5.61 18.00 20.63
N ILE A 32 -6.05 18.75 21.64
CA ILE A 32 -5.47 18.73 22.98
C ILE A 32 -6.15 17.66 23.83
N ASN A 33 -7.48 17.56 23.77
CA ASN A 33 -8.24 16.63 24.60
C ASN A 33 -8.61 15.31 23.88
N HIS A 34 -8.17 15.10 22.64
CA HIS A 34 -8.44 13.87 21.92
C HIS A 34 -7.74 12.66 22.60
N PRO A 35 -8.40 11.50 22.75
CA PRO A 35 -7.84 10.35 23.47
C PRO A 35 -6.52 9.83 22.87
N MET A 36 -6.31 10.02 21.57
CA MET A 36 -5.07 9.66 20.86
C MET A 36 -3.99 10.76 20.82
N THR A 37 -4.22 11.93 21.42
CA THR A 37 -3.23 13.04 21.43
C THR A 37 -1.85 12.63 21.96
N PRO A 38 -1.73 11.86 23.05
CA PRO A 38 -0.41 11.40 23.52
C PRO A 38 0.33 10.55 22.48
N PHE A 39 -0.40 9.70 21.73
CA PHE A 39 0.17 8.86 20.67
C PHE A 39 0.67 9.70 19.50
N TYR A 40 -0.13 10.67 19.03
CA TYR A 40 0.28 11.55 17.94
C TYR A 40 1.44 12.48 18.33
N ALA A 41 1.45 13.00 19.56
CA ALA A 41 2.54 13.81 20.08
C ALA A 41 3.86 13.01 20.14
N LEU A 42 3.79 11.75 20.59
CA LEU A 42 4.95 10.86 20.58
C LEU A 42 5.42 10.56 19.15
N MET A 43 4.52 10.27 18.21
CA MET A 43 4.88 10.01 16.82
C MET A 43 5.50 11.23 16.15
N ALA A 44 4.97 12.43 16.39
CA ALA A 44 5.52 13.68 15.90
C ALA A 44 6.93 13.94 16.47
N LEU A 45 7.13 13.69 17.78
CA LEU A 45 8.44 13.82 18.41
C LEU A 45 9.45 12.83 17.83
N VAL A 46 9.07 11.56 17.68
CA VAL A 46 9.94 10.53 17.07
C VAL A 46 10.30 10.91 15.64
N LEU A 47 9.34 11.37 14.84
CA LEU A 47 9.58 11.81 13.46
C LEU A 47 10.52 13.02 13.42
N LEU A 48 10.33 14.01 14.29
CA LEU A 48 11.22 15.18 14.39
C LEU A 48 12.65 14.77 14.78
N VAL A 49 12.81 13.94 15.81
CA VAL A 49 14.13 13.43 16.23
C VAL A 49 14.78 12.63 15.11
N THR A 50 14.01 11.80 14.41
CA THR A 50 14.51 11.01 13.28
C THR A 50 15.02 11.93 12.17
N ILE A 51 14.25 12.95 11.78
CA ILE A 51 14.67 13.94 10.79
C ILE A 51 15.94 14.67 11.25
N LEU A 52 16.00 15.10 12.52
CA LEU A 52 17.18 15.78 13.06
C LEU A 52 18.42 14.90 12.99
N VAL A 53 18.30 13.62 13.37
CA VAL A 53 19.39 12.65 13.29
C VAL A 53 19.85 12.47 11.85
N PHE A 54 18.93 12.36 10.88
CA PHE A 54 19.28 12.27 9.46
C PHE A 54 19.98 13.53 8.96
N VAL A 55 19.52 14.73 9.34
CA VAL A 55 20.16 16.00 8.97
C VAL A 55 21.59 16.06 9.51
N VAL A 56 21.79 15.77 10.80
CA VAL A 56 23.13 15.74 11.41
C VAL A 56 24.02 14.69 10.75
N ALA A 57 23.49 13.49 10.49
CA ALA A 57 24.24 12.44 9.80
C ALA A 57 24.66 12.87 8.39
N ILE A 58 23.77 13.51 7.63
CA ILE A 58 24.08 14.04 6.29
C ILE A 58 25.14 15.13 6.38
N MET A 59 25.03 16.08 7.31
CA MET A 59 26.04 17.13 7.50
C MET A 59 27.41 16.55 7.86
N LEU A 60 27.45 15.55 8.75
CA LEU A 60 28.70 14.85 9.11
C LEU A 60 29.31 14.13 7.91
N LEU A 61 28.50 13.43 7.11
CA LEU A 61 28.97 12.75 5.89
C LEU A 61 29.49 13.76 4.86
N GLN A 62 28.83 14.91 4.70
CA GLN A 62 29.29 15.99 3.81
C GLN A 62 30.64 16.53 4.27
N VAL A 63 30.78 16.84 5.56
CA VAL A 63 32.04 17.33 6.14
C VAL A 63 33.15 16.30 5.96
N LEU A 64 32.91 15.02 6.28
CA LEU A 64 33.88 13.96 6.09
C LEU A 64 34.29 13.82 4.62
N ASN A 65 33.33 13.87 3.68
CA ASN A 65 33.61 13.81 2.25
C ASN A 65 34.51 14.97 1.80
N THR A 66 34.29 16.19 2.30
CA THR A 66 35.15 17.34 1.98
C THR A 66 36.59 17.17 2.50
N PHE A 67 36.77 16.56 3.68
CA PHE A 67 38.11 16.28 4.22
C PHE A 67 38.83 15.19 3.42
N VAL A 68 38.12 14.11 3.04
CA VAL A 68 38.67 13.04 2.20
C VAL A 68 39.10 13.60 0.84
N GLU A 69 38.29 14.45 0.23
CA GLU A 69 38.62 15.10 -1.04
C GLU A 69 39.86 16.00 -0.92
N LYS A 70 39.95 16.83 0.12
CA LYS A 70 41.14 17.66 0.37
C LYS A 70 42.40 16.82 0.54
N ALA A 71 42.36 15.78 1.36
CA ALA A 71 43.48 14.87 1.57
C ALA A 71 43.89 14.17 0.27
N ALA A 72 42.93 13.78 -0.57
CA ALA A 72 43.21 13.17 -1.86
C ALA A 72 43.84 14.17 -2.85
N ARG A 73 43.41 15.43 -2.85
CA ARG A 73 44.01 16.52 -3.65
C ARG A 73 45.44 16.82 -3.23
N GLU A 74 45.70 16.93 -1.94
CA GLU A 74 47.05 17.16 -1.41
C GLU A 74 47.99 16.02 -1.77
N LYS A 75 47.54 14.76 -1.64
CA LYS A 75 48.31 13.59 -2.05
C LYS A 75 48.59 13.57 -3.55
N ALA A 76 47.61 13.93 -4.38
CA ALA A 76 47.79 14.03 -5.83
C ALA A 76 48.83 15.12 -6.19
N ALA A 77 48.73 16.30 -5.56
CA ALA A 77 49.68 17.39 -5.74
C ALA A 77 51.11 17.01 -5.32
N ALA A 78 51.26 16.32 -4.17
CA ALA A 78 52.56 15.82 -3.71
C ALA A 78 53.20 14.81 -4.67
N LEU A 79 52.39 14.07 -5.42
CA LEU A 79 52.83 13.11 -6.44
C LEU A 79 52.95 13.73 -7.85
N GLY A 80 52.63 15.01 -8.01
CA GLY A 80 52.59 15.67 -9.33
C GLY A 80 51.52 15.13 -10.27
N LEU A 81 50.49 14.47 -9.74
CA LEU A 81 49.39 13.87 -10.51
C LEU A 81 48.18 14.80 -10.53
N GLU A 82 47.44 14.79 -11.63
CA GLU A 82 46.15 15.48 -11.76
C GLU A 82 45.11 14.83 -10.83
N TYR A 83 44.44 15.61 -9.98
CA TYR A 83 43.37 15.13 -9.12
C TYR A 83 42.10 14.89 -9.93
N LYS A 84 41.65 13.62 -10.00
CA LYS A 84 40.37 13.24 -10.60
C LYS A 84 39.40 12.83 -9.49
N PRO A 85 38.21 13.45 -9.38
CA PRO A 85 37.24 13.06 -8.38
C PRO A 85 36.75 11.65 -8.66
N GLU A 86 36.80 10.80 -7.63
CA GLU A 86 36.22 9.47 -7.71
C GLU A 86 34.69 9.59 -7.85
N PRO A 87 34.06 8.83 -8.75
CA PRO A 87 32.61 8.88 -8.88
C PRO A 87 31.94 8.41 -7.59
N SER A 88 30.88 9.13 -7.21
CA SER A 88 30.07 8.79 -6.05
C SER A 88 29.52 7.37 -6.17
N TRP A 89 29.27 6.72 -5.04
CA TRP A 89 28.69 5.37 -5.02
C TRP A 89 27.34 5.34 -5.77
N TRP A 90 26.57 6.42 -5.73
CA TRP A 90 25.34 6.58 -6.50
C TRP A 90 25.59 6.58 -8.01
N GLN A 91 26.64 7.26 -8.48
CA GLN A 91 27.02 7.26 -9.90
C GLN A 91 27.53 5.90 -10.36
N LYS A 92 28.24 5.17 -9.48
CA LYS A 92 28.68 3.79 -9.73
C LYS A 92 27.47 2.85 -9.84
N LEU A 93 26.49 3.00 -8.95
CA LEU A 93 25.25 2.22 -8.97
C LEU A 93 24.42 2.55 -10.22
N ASP A 94 24.17 3.83 -10.48
CA ASP A 94 23.40 4.30 -11.64
C ASP A 94 24.00 3.76 -12.93
N ARG A 95 25.31 3.96 -13.16
CA ARG A 95 26.01 3.42 -14.34
C ARG A 95 25.88 1.91 -14.47
N LYS A 96 25.86 1.17 -13.35
CA LYS A 96 25.69 -0.29 -13.37
C LYS A 96 24.26 -0.70 -13.73
N LEU A 97 23.26 0.08 -13.29
CA LEU A 97 21.85 -0.18 -13.57
C LEU A 97 21.47 0.24 -15.00
N THR A 98 21.93 1.41 -15.44
CA THR A 98 21.55 2.03 -16.72
C THR A 98 22.47 1.61 -17.86
N ASN A 99 23.77 1.44 -17.59
CA ASN A 99 24.80 1.19 -18.61
C ASN A 99 24.73 2.21 -19.78
N ALA A 100 24.37 3.45 -19.47
CA ALA A 100 24.23 4.51 -20.47
C ALA A 100 25.60 5.02 -20.96
N ILE A 101 25.67 5.35 -22.25
CA ILE A 101 26.83 6.01 -22.85
C ILE A 101 26.83 7.50 -22.43
N PRO A 102 27.99 8.08 -22.05
CA PRO A 102 28.09 9.50 -21.70
C PRO A 102 27.73 10.43 -22.87
N LEU A 103 27.17 11.61 -22.56
CA LEU A 103 26.74 12.63 -23.53
C LEU A 103 27.85 13.00 -24.53
N GLU A 104 29.09 13.07 -24.07
CA GLU A 104 30.24 13.46 -24.90
C GLU A 104 30.57 12.42 -25.99
N LYS A 105 29.98 11.21 -25.90
CA LYS A 105 30.19 10.11 -26.83
C LYS A 105 28.91 9.73 -27.59
N GLU A 106 27.80 10.46 -27.43
CA GLU A 106 26.54 10.13 -28.11
C GLU A 106 26.67 10.12 -29.63
N ALA A 107 27.48 11.03 -30.19
CA ALA A 107 27.75 11.07 -31.63
C ALA A 107 28.35 9.77 -32.19
N THR A 108 28.91 8.89 -31.35
CA THR A 108 29.46 7.59 -31.77
C THR A 108 28.42 6.48 -31.90
N ILE A 109 27.23 6.69 -31.34
CA ILE A 109 26.10 5.73 -31.34
C ILE A 109 24.86 6.31 -32.00
N GLU A 110 24.96 7.50 -32.61
CA GLU A 110 23.87 8.13 -33.33
C GLU A 110 23.63 7.39 -34.66
N LEU A 111 22.37 7.10 -34.96
CA LEU A 111 21.99 6.45 -36.21
C LEU A 111 21.99 7.47 -37.37
N ASP A 112 22.18 6.97 -38.59
CA ASP A 112 22.36 7.81 -39.78
C ASP A 112 21.08 8.55 -40.24
N HIS A 113 19.91 8.14 -39.73
CA HIS A 113 18.63 8.74 -40.08
C HIS A 113 18.24 9.92 -39.18
N ASN A 114 17.59 10.90 -39.80
CA ASN A 114 17.04 12.08 -39.14
C ASN A 114 15.59 12.27 -39.56
N TYR A 115 14.70 12.33 -38.58
CA TYR A 115 13.28 12.56 -38.77
C TYR A 115 12.88 13.87 -38.10
N ASP A 116 12.67 14.92 -38.90
CA ASP A 116 12.23 16.23 -38.42
C ASP A 116 13.13 16.82 -37.31
N GLY A 117 14.45 16.67 -37.47
CA GLY A 117 15.43 17.11 -36.48
C GLY A 117 15.66 16.14 -35.32
N ILE A 118 14.87 15.06 -35.20
CA ILE A 118 15.05 14.01 -34.21
C ILE A 118 15.96 12.92 -34.77
N LYS A 119 16.97 12.56 -33.99
CA LYS A 119 17.94 11.50 -34.27
C LYS A 119 17.85 10.45 -33.17
N GLU A 120 18.11 9.20 -33.53
CA GLU A 120 18.00 8.06 -32.63
C GLU A 120 19.39 7.57 -32.21
N LEU A 121 19.49 7.10 -30.96
CA LEU A 121 20.72 6.56 -30.39
C LEU A 121 20.62 5.04 -30.29
N ASP A 122 21.64 4.33 -30.77
CA ASP A 122 21.78 2.87 -30.61
C ASP A 122 22.35 2.53 -29.22
N ASN A 123 21.59 2.87 -28.19
CA ASN A 123 21.98 2.58 -26.81
C ASN A 123 21.55 1.17 -26.39
N HIS A 124 22.35 0.55 -25.54
CA HIS A 124 21.98 -0.74 -24.95
C HIS A 124 20.81 -0.56 -23.97
N LEU A 125 19.87 -1.51 -23.98
CA LEU A 125 18.79 -1.53 -22.99
C LEU A 125 19.36 -1.60 -21.57
N PRO A 126 18.84 -0.79 -20.63
CA PRO A 126 19.27 -0.80 -19.24
C PRO A 126 19.25 -2.22 -18.65
N PRO A 127 20.35 -2.70 -18.06
CA PRO A 127 20.40 -4.01 -17.41
C PRO A 127 19.24 -4.28 -16.45
N TRP A 128 18.85 -3.30 -15.62
CA TRP A 128 17.74 -3.46 -14.68
C TRP A 128 16.41 -3.76 -15.40
N TRP A 129 16.18 -3.09 -16.54
CA TRP A 129 14.95 -3.25 -17.33
C TRP A 129 14.88 -4.63 -17.97
N LYS A 130 16.00 -5.12 -18.54
CA LYS A 130 16.08 -6.48 -19.11
C LYS A 130 15.81 -7.55 -18.05
N TRP A 131 16.41 -7.41 -16.88
CA TRP A 131 16.18 -8.35 -15.78
C TRP A 131 14.74 -8.30 -15.27
N LEU A 132 14.13 -7.11 -15.20
CA LEU A 132 12.71 -6.99 -14.87
C LEU A 132 11.84 -7.70 -15.90
N PHE A 133 12.10 -7.48 -17.19
CA PHE A 133 11.38 -8.15 -18.28
C PHE A 133 11.50 -9.68 -18.22
N TYR A 134 12.69 -10.22 -17.98
CA TYR A 134 12.83 -11.67 -17.76
C TYR A 134 12.16 -12.15 -16.47
N GLY A 135 12.17 -11.32 -15.42
CA GLY A 135 11.47 -11.58 -14.17
C GLY A 135 9.96 -11.71 -14.37
N THR A 136 9.32 -10.85 -15.17
CA THR A 136 7.88 -10.95 -15.45
C THR A 136 7.54 -12.19 -16.27
N ILE A 137 8.41 -12.59 -17.20
CA ILE A 137 8.25 -13.86 -17.95
C ILE A 137 8.36 -15.06 -17.00
N ALA A 138 9.35 -15.09 -16.12
CA ALA A 138 9.49 -16.19 -15.16
C ALA A 138 8.28 -16.25 -14.22
N TRP A 139 7.82 -15.09 -13.73
CA TRP A 139 6.64 -14.98 -12.88
C TRP A 139 5.37 -15.46 -13.58
N SER A 140 5.17 -15.12 -14.86
CA SER A 140 3.98 -15.56 -15.60
C SER A 140 3.93 -17.07 -15.77
N VAL A 141 5.08 -17.72 -16.01
CA VAL A 141 5.18 -19.18 -16.06
C VAL A 141 4.83 -19.79 -14.70
N VAL A 142 5.39 -19.26 -13.61
CA VAL A 142 5.08 -19.74 -12.25
C VAL A 142 3.59 -19.58 -11.93
N TYR A 143 3.03 -18.41 -12.23
CA TYR A 143 1.61 -18.13 -12.01
C TYR A 143 0.71 -19.11 -12.76
N LEU A 144 1.00 -19.32 -14.05
CA LEU A 144 0.23 -20.24 -14.89
C LEU A 144 0.29 -21.68 -14.35
N VAL A 145 1.48 -22.14 -13.96
CA VAL A 145 1.63 -23.48 -13.39
C VAL A 145 0.80 -23.63 -12.10
N VAL A 146 0.92 -22.67 -11.17
CA VAL A 146 0.29 -22.74 -9.85
C VAL A 146 -1.24 -22.64 -9.92
N TYR A 147 -1.77 -21.71 -10.70
CA TYR A 147 -3.21 -21.41 -10.74
C TYR A 147 -3.99 -22.17 -11.82
N HIS A 148 -3.34 -22.56 -12.92
CA HIS A 148 -4.05 -23.12 -14.08
C HIS A 148 -3.62 -24.53 -14.49
N ILE A 149 -2.50 -25.06 -13.96
CA ILE A 149 -2.05 -26.42 -14.29
C ILE A 149 -2.14 -27.36 -13.09
N THR A 150 -1.67 -26.92 -11.92
CA THR A 150 -1.52 -27.81 -10.76
C THR A 150 -2.69 -27.75 -9.78
N ASP A 151 -3.71 -26.92 -10.03
CA ASP A 151 -4.88 -26.67 -9.15
C ASP A 151 -4.49 -26.52 -7.68
N SER A 152 -3.31 -25.95 -7.42
CA SER A 152 -2.72 -25.92 -6.08
C SER A 152 -3.25 -24.78 -5.22
N VAL A 153 -3.87 -23.79 -5.86
CA VAL A 153 -4.48 -22.61 -5.25
C VAL A 153 -5.84 -22.39 -5.90
N PRO A 154 -6.91 -22.11 -5.13
CA PRO A 154 -8.23 -21.87 -5.69
C PRO A 154 -8.22 -20.66 -6.62
N LEU A 155 -8.94 -20.78 -7.73
CA LEU A 155 -9.22 -19.65 -8.61
C LEU A 155 -10.27 -18.72 -7.96
N GLN A 156 -10.38 -17.50 -8.48
CA GLN A 156 -11.27 -16.46 -7.92
C GLN A 156 -12.70 -16.95 -7.62
N GLN A 157 -13.30 -17.75 -8.50
CA GLN A 157 -14.66 -18.26 -8.28
C GLN A 157 -14.74 -19.26 -7.12
N GLU A 158 -13.72 -20.11 -6.98
CA GLU A 158 -13.66 -21.08 -5.89
C GLU A 158 -13.36 -20.38 -4.56
N GLU A 159 -12.45 -19.40 -4.57
CA GLU A 159 -12.18 -18.54 -3.41
C GLU A 159 -13.45 -17.84 -2.93
N TYR A 160 -14.21 -17.23 -3.85
CA TYR A 160 -15.52 -16.63 -3.54
C TYR A 160 -16.49 -17.65 -2.92
N ASN A 161 -16.61 -18.84 -3.51
CA ASN A 161 -17.50 -19.88 -2.98
C ASN A 161 -17.08 -20.32 -1.57
N ASN A 162 -15.78 -20.39 -1.29
CA ASN A 162 -15.24 -20.71 0.02
C ASN A 162 -15.57 -19.62 1.05
N GLU A 163 -15.45 -18.34 0.67
CA GLU A 163 -15.82 -17.20 1.51
C GLU A 163 -17.31 -17.19 1.84
N VAL A 164 -18.18 -17.41 0.84
CA VAL A 164 -19.62 -17.50 1.04
C VAL A 164 -19.98 -18.67 1.96
N ALA A 165 -19.37 -19.84 1.74
CA ALA A 165 -19.62 -21.01 2.59
C ALA A 165 -19.22 -20.76 4.06
N LEU A 166 -18.12 -20.03 4.28
CA LEU A 166 -17.67 -19.63 5.61
C LEU A 166 -18.65 -18.61 6.24
N ALA A 167 -19.09 -17.61 5.49
CA ALA A 167 -20.07 -16.63 5.95
C ALA A 167 -21.41 -17.29 6.30
N ASP A 168 -21.89 -18.22 5.47
CA ASP A 168 -23.11 -18.98 5.73
C ASP A 168 -22.98 -19.82 7.01
N GLU A 169 -21.82 -20.43 7.26
CA GLU A 169 -21.57 -21.16 8.49
C GLU A 169 -21.63 -20.24 9.72
N GLN A 170 -21.04 -19.05 9.64
CA GLN A 170 -21.09 -18.04 10.70
C GLN A 170 -22.54 -17.59 10.95
N ILE A 171 -23.28 -17.28 9.90
CA ILE A 171 -24.69 -16.90 9.99
C ILE A 171 -25.51 -18.01 10.63
N ARG A 172 -25.29 -19.28 10.25
CA ARG A 172 -25.96 -20.43 10.87
C ARG A 172 -25.65 -20.54 12.37
N LYS A 173 -24.39 -20.37 12.77
CA LYS A 173 -23.99 -20.40 14.19
C LYS A 173 -24.65 -19.27 14.99
N ILE A 174 -24.67 -18.06 14.44
CA ILE A 174 -25.34 -16.91 15.05
C ILE A 174 -26.84 -17.20 15.17
N ARG A 175 -27.51 -17.64 14.10
CA ARG A 175 -28.94 -18.01 14.14
C ARG A 175 -29.26 -19.17 15.08
N ALA A 176 -28.32 -20.08 15.34
CA ALA A 176 -28.52 -21.17 16.29
C ALA A 176 -28.36 -20.70 17.76
N ALA A 177 -27.43 -19.77 18.02
CA ALA A 177 -27.21 -19.17 19.34
C ALA A 177 -28.29 -18.12 19.69
N GLU A 178 -28.71 -17.37 18.68
CA GLU A 178 -29.76 -16.35 18.71
C GLU A 178 -30.78 -16.73 17.63
N PRO A 179 -31.72 -17.65 17.90
CA PRO A 179 -32.79 -17.95 16.96
C PRO A 179 -33.51 -16.65 16.65
N VAL A 180 -33.36 -16.18 15.41
CA VAL A 180 -34.14 -15.08 14.87
C VAL A 180 -35.58 -15.55 15.00
N ALA A 181 -36.30 -15.01 15.99
CA ALA A 181 -37.70 -15.30 16.15
C ALA A 181 -38.36 -15.04 14.80
N ALA A 182 -39.23 -15.96 14.34
CA ALA A 182 -40.08 -15.68 13.20
C ALA A 182 -40.71 -14.32 13.48
N ILE A 183 -40.41 -13.33 12.63
CA ILE A 183 -40.95 -11.98 12.81
C ILE A 183 -42.44 -12.12 12.60
N ASP A 184 -43.18 -12.19 13.71
CA ASP A 184 -44.62 -12.07 13.70
C ASP A 184 -44.92 -10.58 13.55
N GLU A 185 -45.18 -10.17 12.30
CA GLU A 185 -45.51 -8.79 11.96
C GLU A 185 -46.71 -8.27 12.76
N ALA A 186 -47.62 -9.16 13.21
CA ALA A 186 -48.76 -8.81 14.05
C ALA A 186 -48.39 -8.60 15.53
N ALA A 187 -47.25 -9.14 15.98
CA ALA A 187 -46.73 -8.96 17.33
C ALA A 187 -45.68 -7.83 17.43
N LEU A 188 -45.27 -7.22 16.31
CA LEU A 188 -44.36 -6.08 16.29
C LEU A 188 -45.04 -4.84 16.89
N THR A 189 -44.64 -4.49 18.12
CA THR A 189 -44.99 -3.21 18.74
C THR A 189 -43.80 -2.27 18.68
N TYR A 190 -44.08 -0.96 18.52
CA TYR A 190 -43.05 0.06 18.67
C TYR A 190 -42.34 -0.08 20.04
N THR A 191 -41.00 -0.06 20.01
CA THR A 191 -40.16 -0.03 21.20
C THR A 191 -39.37 1.28 21.22
N ALA A 192 -39.27 1.90 22.40
CA ALA A 192 -38.48 3.11 22.63
C ALA A 192 -37.02 2.79 23.01
N ASP A 193 -36.56 1.55 22.81
CA ASP A 193 -35.18 1.14 23.08
C ASP A 193 -34.20 1.84 22.13
N ALA A 194 -33.36 2.69 22.73
CA ALA A 194 -32.39 3.50 22.00
C ALA A 194 -31.35 2.67 21.24
N GLU A 195 -30.97 1.49 21.73
CA GLU A 195 -30.00 0.63 21.06
C GLU A 195 -30.62 0.00 19.80
N LEU A 196 -31.86 -0.50 19.91
CA LEU A 196 -32.61 -1.05 18.77
C LEU A 196 -32.92 0.02 17.72
N ILE A 197 -33.33 1.23 18.14
CA ILE A 197 -33.57 2.35 17.23
C ILE A 197 -32.28 2.75 16.51
N SER A 198 -31.14 2.80 17.20
CA SER A 198 -29.83 3.12 16.60
C SER A 198 -29.41 2.08 15.55
N LYS A 199 -29.54 0.78 15.88
CA LYS A 199 -29.28 -0.32 14.92
C LYS A 199 -30.23 -0.25 13.72
N GLY A 200 -31.52 -0.02 13.96
CA GLY A 200 -32.54 0.15 12.92
C GLY A 200 -32.26 1.34 11.99
N ALA A 201 -31.83 2.48 12.54
CA ALA A 201 -31.44 3.66 11.77
C ALA A 201 -30.25 3.38 10.84
N LEU A 202 -29.27 2.60 11.28
CA LEU A 202 -28.15 2.18 10.43
C LEU A 202 -28.61 1.26 9.29
N VAL A 203 -29.48 0.28 9.58
CA VAL A 203 -30.07 -0.60 8.56
C VAL A 203 -30.89 0.22 7.56
N PHE A 204 -31.70 1.17 8.03
CA PHE A 204 -32.50 2.07 7.21
C PHE A 204 -31.61 2.92 6.28
N LYS A 205 -30.53 3.49 6.83
CA LYS A 205 -29.57 4.29 6.08
C LYS A 205 -28.92 3.51 4.93
N ASN A 206 -28.56 2.26 5.18
CA ASN A 206 -27.83 1.43 4.21
C ASN A 206 -28.75 0.84 3.13
N ASN A 207 -30.00 0.53 3.46
CA ASN A 207 -30.86 -0.28 2.60
C ASN A 207 -32.13 0.44 2.10
N CYS A 208 -32.61 1.45 2.82
CA CYS A 208 -33.96 2.01 2.61
C CYS A 208 -33.95 3.46 2.10
N VAL A 209 -32.92 4.25 2.44
CA VAL A 209 -32.83 5.68 2.09
C VAL A 209 -32.88 5.94 0.59
N SER A 210 -32.38 5.02 -0.24
CA SER A 210 -32.41 5.16 -1.69
C SER A 210 -33.83 5.31 -2.26
N CYS A 211 -34.85 4.73 -1.60
CA CYS A 211 -36.24 4.84 -2.02
C CYS A 211 -37.08 5.74 -1.09
N HIS A 212 -36.78 5.73 0.21
CA HIS A 212 -37.58 6.40 1.24
C HIS A 212 -36.99 7.73 1.74
N LYS A 213 -35.83 8.14 1.21
CA LYS A 213 -35.05 9.31 1.62
C LYS A 213 -34.59 9.28 3.08
N GLU A 214 -33.70 10.20 3.45
CA GLU A 214 -32.95 10.17 4.72
C GLU A 214 -33.85 10.18 5.96
N LYS A 215 -35.02 10.81 5.87
CA LYS A 215 -35.97 10.92 6.99
C LYS A 215 -37.18 9.98 6.88
N GLY A 216 -37.22 9.07 5.91
CA GLY A 216 -38.42 8.25 5.66
C GLY A 216 -39.58 9.02 5.03
N GLU A 217 -39.35 10.26 4.60
CA GLU A 217 -40.34 11.18 4.03
C GLU A 217 -40.97 10.68 2.71
N GLY A 218 -40.40 9.65 2.10
CA GLY A 218 -40.93 9.04 0.88
C GLY A 218 -40.59 9.84 -0.39
N SER A 219 -40.53 9.13 -1.51
CA SER A 219 -40.35 9.68 -2.85
C SER A 219 -40.70 8.64 -3.90
N ILE A 220 -39.74 7.77 -4.22
CA ILE A 220 -39.94 6.60 -5.09
C ILE A 220 -40.67 5.51 -4.28
N GLY A 221 -40.29 5.34 -3.00
CA GLY A 221 -41.03 4.53 -2.03
C GLY A 221 -42.02 5.35 -1.20
N PRO A 222 -42.97 4.69 -0.51
CA PRO A 222 -43.96 5.35 0.35
C PRO A 222 -43.32 6.09 1.53
N ASN A 223 -44.07 7.01 2.14
CA ASN A 223 -43.68 7.67 3.38
C ASN A 223 -43.77 6.66 4.55
N LEU A 224 -42.73 6.60 5.38
CA LEU A 224 -42.54 5.66 6.49
C LEU A 224 -42.49 6.34 7.88
N THR A 225 -42.79 7.64 7.95
CA THR A 225 -42.96 8.41 9.19
C THR A 225 -44.42 8.68 9.48
#